data_AF-A0A960CT20-F1
#
_entry.id   AF-A0A960CT20-F1
#
_cell.length_a   1.000
_cell.length_b   1.000
_cell.length_c   1.000
_cell.angle_alpha   90.00
_cell.angle_beta   90.00
_cell.angle_gamma   90.00
#
_symmetry.space_group_name_H-M   'P 1'
#
loop_
_entity.id
_entity.type
_entity.pdbx_description
1 polymer ?
#
loop_
_entity_poly.entity_id
_entity_poly.type
_entity_poly.pdbx_seq_one_letter_code
_entity_poly.pdbx_strand_id
1 'polypeptide(L)'
;MTTSLFTAQPVGALDLDPAATAPAATVDAVEPIALDAAAPAALDVATPATFGVEESAALDVATPATFALDDSGPVDATADPATDPTALDTATPMMMAAAVEPVALAATAPTTFAAPVTLAAAALAAPAPGFPAPGAQLSPSTNFISWLTGNFPDNYTLSRFGINGTDVGIIWDNGMVDDPSTPYNEHQLLIAFGDTFGDPNAPGQQWRSNVLLRTSDLVLSDGLSIPNGTVINAADLSTYFGGAPLAYVNFAKQIIDDPNLGPAVTIIPTAGISVPTPGTMFGVTQYINFMAVQQWGNPGYWTTSYSAIAYSQDNGQNWTVAPSTVRLNQWWTGNQNFQQVSYVRPDDGYVYMYGTPNGRQGNAYLARVPEQSMLDLTKYQYWNGSAAAVPGQPGPAGQWVTGNPAAATAIFPIQTITSVGACGALSQSRGAGSTTSEMSVQYNAYLKKYIAMYTDQNNSVVMRTSDLPQGAWSYAKVLMNQQPGGIYAPMMNPWSPSTKGTGSDLYWNLSLFSTYDVMNMRTDLSKVN
;
A
#
# COMPACT_ATOMS: atom_id res chain seq x y z
N MET A 1 -53.84 46.74 -40.90
CA MET A 1 -54.39 45.66 -41.74
C MET A 1 -53.36 44.54 -41.70
N THR A 2 -53.61 43.32 -41.22
CA THR A 2 -54.76 42.70 -40.50
C THR A 2 -54.13 41.60 -39.61
N THR A 3 -54.35 41.58 -38.28
CA THR A 3 -55.35 40.73 -37.57
C THR A 3 -55.44 39.28 -38.10
N SER A 4 -55.38 38.23 -37.26
CA SER A 4 -55.98 38.10 -35.92
C SER A 4 -55.18 37.27 -34.89
N LEU A 5 -55.63 37.29 -33.62
CA LEU A 5 -55.23 36.38 -32.52
C LEU A 5 -56.10 35.10 -32.50
N PHE A 6 -55.82 34.14 -31.60
CA PHE A 6 -56.77 33.51 -30.61
C PHE A 6 -56.05 32.34 -29.87
N THR A 7 -55.64 32.50 -28.60
CA THR A 7 -56.22 31.89 -27.35
C THR A 7 -55.88 30.41 -27.05
N ALA A 8 -56.23 29.91 -25.85
CA ALA A 8 -55.69 28.66 -25.28
C ALA A 8 -56.68 27.89 -24.37
N GLN A 9 -56.31 26.63 -24.03
CA GLN A 9 -56.83 25.81 -22.90
C GLN A 9 -58.29 25.24 -23.05
N PRO A 10 -58.78 24.31 -22.19
CA PRO A 10 -58.23 22.94 -22.00
C PRO A 10 -59.30 21.82 -21.79
N VAL A 11 -58.95 20.56 -22.14
CA VAL A 11 -59.56 19.28 -21.64
C VAL A 11 -58.66 18.11 -22.10
N GLY A 12 -58.66 16.90 -21.53
CA GLY A 12 -59.41 16.35 -20.38
C GLY A 12 -59.06 14.85 -20.25
N ALA A 13 -59.07 14.27 -19.04
CA ALA A 13 -58.61 12.89 -18.82
C ALA A 13 -59.64 11.82 -19.23
N LEU A 14 -59.15 10.62 -19.58
CA LEU A 14 -59.93 9.38 -19.63
C LEU A 14 -59.13 8.23 -19.00
N ASP A 15 -59.87 7.27 -18.46
CA ASP A 15 -59.49 6.32 -17.41
C ASP A 15 -59.90 4.89 -17.82
N LEU A 16 -59.04 3.89 -17.64
CA LEU A 16 -59.33 2.46 -17.88
C LEU A 16 -58.38 1.50 -17.12
N ASP A 17 -58.99 0.67 -16.26
CA ASP A 17 -58.49 -0.55 -15.59
C ASP A 17 -59.76 -1.32 -15.09
N PRO A 18 -59.80 -2.61 -14.70
CA PRO A 18 -58.79 -3.69 -14.75
C PRO A 18 -59.26 -5.03 -15.39
N ALA A 19 -58.35 -6.03 -15.37
CA ALA A 19 -58.59 -7.49 -15.38
C ALA A 19 -59.09 -8.18 -16.69
N ALA A 20 -58.79 -9.45 -17.00
CA ALA A 20 -57.76 -10.45 -16.61
C ALA A 20 -57.89 -11.68 -17.58
N THR A 21 -57.23 -12.86 -17.53
CA THR A 21 -56.35 -13.54 -16.52
C THR A 21 -55.51 -14.65 -17.19
N ALA A 22 -54.28 -14.90 -16.70
CA ALA A 22 -53.53 -16.18 -16.73
C ALA A 22 -53.05 -16.78 -18.09
N PRO A 23 -52.10 -17.76 -18.09
CA PRO A 23 -51.29 -18.28 -16.97
C PRO A 23 -49.79 -17.93 -17.07
N ALA A 24 -49.03 -18.23 -16.01
CA ALA A 24 -47.58 -18.02 -15.94
C ALA A 24 -46.78 -19.22 -16.47
N ALA A 25 -45.53 -18.98 -16.88
CA ALA A 25 -44.51 -20.00 -17.07
C ALA A 25 -43.52 -19.95 -15.89
N THR A 26 -43.42 -21.04 -15.14
CA THR A 26 -42.43 -21.19 -14.06
C THR A 26 -41.06 -21.56 -14.62
N VAL A 27 -40.03 -20.86 -14.18
CA VAL A 27 -38.64 -21.35 -14.28
C VAL A 27 -38.28 -21.88 -12.90
N ASP A 28 -37.97 -23.17 -12.81
CA ASP A 28 -37.80 -23.84 -11.52
C ASP A 28 -36.59 -23.31 -10.73
N ALA A 29 -36.79 -23.12 -9.43
CA ALA A 29 -35.71 -22.91 -8.50
C ALA A 29 -34.99 -24.24 -8.24
N VAL A 30 -33.71 -24.33 -8.60
CA VAL A 30 -32.86 -25.47 -8.23
C VAL A 30 -32.49 -25.33 -6.76
N GLU A 31 -33.12 -26.10 -5.89
CA GLU A 31 -32.74 -26.16 -4.48
C GLU A 31 -31.31 -26.72 -4.32
N PRO A 32 -30.49 -26.17 -3.41
CA PRO A 32 -29.19 -26.74 -3.08
C PRO A 32 -29.39 -28.05 -2.30
N ILE A 33 -29.19 -29.18 -2.99
CA ILE A 33 -29.24 -30.52 -2.39
C ILE A 33 -28.27 -30.58 -1.20
N ALA A 34 -28.79 -30.93 -0.02
CA ALA A 34 -27.97 -31.16 1.16
C ALA A 34 -27.04 -32.36 0.93
N LEU A 35 -25.72 -32.12 0.97
CA LEU A 35 -24.73 -33.18 0.82
C LEU A 35 -24.48 -33.88 2.16
N ASP A 36 -24.70 -35.20 2.19
CA ASP A 36 -24.64 -36.01 3.41
C ASP A 36 -23.21 -36.15 3.98
N ALA A 37 -23.12 -36.28 5.30
CA ALA A 37 -21.87 -36.24 6.06
C ALA A 37 -21.18 -37.60 6.11
N ALA A 38 -20.54 -38.00 5.01
CA ALA A 38 -19.73 -39.21 4.95
C ALA A 38 -18.53 -39.16 5.92
N ALA A 39 -18.48 -40.10 6.87
CA ALA A 39 -17.38 -40.24 7.83
C ALA A 39 -16.05 -40.68 7.15
N PRO A 40 -14.87 -40.32 7.70
CA PRO A 40 -13.59 -40.57 7.04
C PRO A 40 -13.23 -42.06 7.00
N ALA A 41 -12.89 -42.56 5.81
CA ALA A 41 -12.20 -43.84 5.67
C ALA A 41 -10.73 -43.70 6.10
N ALA A 42 -10.24 -44.66 6.88
CA ALA A 42 -8.84 -44.66 7.32
C ALA A 42 -7.89 -45.03 6.17
N LEU A 43 -6.72 -44.38 6.14
CA LEU A 43 -5.55 -44.81 5.35
C LEU A 43 -4.35 -45.00 6.28
N ASP A 44 -3.48 -45.93 5.88
CA ASP A 44 -2.62 -46.67 6.80
C ASP A 44 -1.30 -45.97 7.18
N VAL A 45 -0.72 -46.38 8.30
CA VAL A 45 0.51 -45.80 8.86
C VAL A 45 1.74 -46.54 8.34
N ALA A 46 2.52 -45.86 7.50
CA ALA A 46 3.84 -46.32 7.08
C ALA A 46 4.95 -45.51 7.79
N THR A 47 5.76 -46.18 8.63
CA THR A 47 6.94 -45.61 9.28
C THR A 47 8.13 -45.48 8.31
N PRO A 48 9.10 -44.56 8.58
CA PRO A 48 10.12 -44.19 7.61
C PRO A 48 11.25 -45.22 7.48
N ALA A 49 11.81 -45.34 6.26
CA ALA A 49 13.00 -46.12 5.99
C ALA A 49 14.29 -45.29 6.19
N THR A 50 15.23 -45.80 6.97
CA THR A 50 16.51 -45.15 7.29
C THR A 50 17.68 -45.72 6.49
N PHE A 51 18.19 -44.95 5.52
CA PHE A 51 19.53 -45.07 4.92
C PHE A 51 19.93 -43.68 4.39
N GLY A 52 21.20 -43.25 4.38
CA GLY A 52 22.43 -43.81 4.92
C GLY A 52 23.57 -42.79 4.71
N VAL A 53 24.57 -42.73 5.60
CA VAL A 53 25.68 -41.77 5.49
C VAL A 53 26.84 -42.39 4.70
N GLU A 54 27.44 -41.61 3.81
CA GLU A 54 28.78 -41.83 3.26
C GLU A 54 29.54 -40.49 3.29
N GLU A 55 30.87 -40.55 3.39
CA GLU A 55 31.71 -39.47 3.92
C GLU A 55 32.83 -39.02 2.94
N SER A 56 33.35 -37.81 3.21
CA SER A 56 34.67 -37.25 2.80
C SER A 56 34.69 -36.29 1.60
N ALA A 57 35.61 -35.33 1.53
CA ALA A 57 36.76 -35.06 2.41
C ALA A 57 36.89 -33.57 2.83
N ALA A 58 37.66 -33.31 3.89
CA ALA A 58 37.90 -31.99 4.49
C ALA A 58 39.36 -31.53 4.36
N LEU A 59 39.63 -30.25 4.64
CA LEU A 59 40.91 -29.57 4.99
C LEU A 59 40.60 -28.06 5.18
N ASP A 60 41.11 -27.30 6.16
CA ASP A 60 41.82 -27.66 7.40
C ASP A 60 41.64 -26.55 8.49
N VAL A 61 42.20 -26.76 9.69
CA VAL A 61 41.92 -26.04 10.96
C VAL A 61 42.84 -24.84 11.25
N ALA A 62 42.32 -23.79 11.91
CA ALA A 62 43.14 -22.79 12.64
C ALA A 62 42.42 -22.12 13.85
N THR A 63 42.48 -22.76 15.02
CA THR A 63 42.20 -22.22 16.38
C THR A 63 43.09 -23.00 17.38
N PRO A 64 43.49 -22.51 18.59
CA PRO A 64 42.71 -21.62 19.46
C PRO A 64 43.50 -20.60 20.35
N ALA A 65 42.77 -19.83 21.16
CA ALA A 65 43.17 -19.36 22.50
C ALA A 65 41.91 -19.21 23.39
N THR A 66 42.02 -19.36 24.72
CA THR A 66 40.87 -19.55 25.62
C THR A 66 41.07 -18.95 27.03
N PHE A 67 39.95 -18.81 27.77
CA PHE A 67 39.80 -18.33 29.17
C PHE A 67 39.90 -16.80 29.37
N ALA A 68 39.26 -16.20 30.39
CA ALA A 68 38.55 -16.77 31.54
C ALA A 68 37.21 -16.05 31.86
N LEU A 69 36.46 -16.58 32.82
CA LEU A 69 35.33 -15.92 33.49
C LEU A 69 35.82 -15.29 34.81
N ASP A 70 35.22 -14.18 35.23
CA ASP A 70 35.14 -13.77 36.64
C ASP A 70 33.84 -12.96 36.88
N ASP A 71 33.40 -12.86 38.14
CA ASP A 71 32.10 -12.30 38.56
C ASP A 71 32.26 -11.21 39.63
N SER A 72 31.77 -10.00 39.34
CA SER A 72 31.23 -9.07 40.34
C SER A 72 30.68 -7.79 39.69
N GLY A 73 29.52 -7.33 40.18
CA GLY A 73 29.07 -5.94 40.06
C GLY A 73 28.91 -5.30 41.44
N PRO A 74 28.14 -4.22 41.60
CA PRO A 74 27.71 -3.23 40.60
C PRO A 74 28.08 -1.78 41.03
N VAL A 75 28.25 -0.84 40.10
CA VAL A 75 28.38 0.60 40.43
C VAL A 75 27.84 1.54 39.34
N ASP A 76 27.69 2.81 39.74
CA ASP A 76 26.88 3.86 39.10
C ASP A 76 27.69 4.80 38.17
N ALA A 77 27.01 5.82 37.62
CA ALA A 77 27.35 6.61 36.44
C ALA A 77 28.53 7.60 36.52
N THR A 78 28.75 8.26 35.37
CA THR A 78 29.53 9.49 35.10
C THR A 78 31.04 9.36 34.84
N ALA A 79 31.43 9.33 33.54
CA ALA A 79 32.47 10.19 32.95
C ALA A 79 32.62 9.97 31.42
N ASP A 80 32.88 11.06 30.67
CA ASP A 80 33.50 11.06 29.34
C ASP A 80 34.92 11.64 29.53
N PRO A 81 35.96 11.11 28.84
CA PRO A 81 36.60 11.95 27.82
C PRO A 81 37.19 11.20 26.61
N ALA A 82 36.63 11.48 25.42
CA ALA A 82 37.29 11.89 24.16
C ALA A 82 38.60 11.22 23.64
N THR A 83 38.61 10.95 22.31
CA THR A 83 39.75 10.57 21.42
C THR A 83 40.36 9.17 21.62
N ASP A 84 40.84 8.43 20.60
CA ASP A 84 41.17 8.74 19.19
C ASP A 84 40.72 7.59 18.24
N PRO A 85 40.10 7.84 17.06
CA PRO A 85 39.53 6.78 16.21
C PRO A 85 40.43 6.31 15.05
N THR A 86 40.54 4.99 14.84
CA THR A 86 41.13 4.43 13.60
C THR A 86 40.28 3.32 12.99
N ALA A 87 39.97 3.50 11.70
CA ALA A 87 39.52 2.50 10.72
C ALA A 87 38.34 1.57 11.09
N LEU A 88 37.11 2.03 10.81
CA LEU A 88 36.09 1.16 10.19
C LEU A 88 35.30 1.95 9.13
N ASP A 89 34.85 1.25 8.08
CA ASP A 89 34.21 1.83 6.90
C ASP A 89 32.83 2.42 7.22
N THR A 90 32.56 3.65 6.77
CA THR A 90 31.35 4.42 7.11
C THR A 90 30.61 4.92 5.86
N ALA A 91 29.69 4.10 5.37
CA ALA A 91 28.59 4.57 4.53
C ALA A 91 27.70 5.52 5.36
N THR A 92 27.99 6.83 5.28
CA THR A 92 27.33 7.84 6.12
C THR A 92 25.88 8.04 5.67
N PRO A 93 24.86 7.84 6.53
CA PRO A 93 23.48 8.13 6.18
C PRO A 93 23.26 9.65 6.08
N MET A 94 22.65 10.11 4.99
CA MET A 94 22.31 11.51 4.81
C MET A 94 21.14 11.91 5.73
N MET A 95 21.45 12.61 6.83
CA MET A 95 20.44 13.29 7.63
C MET A 95 19.87 14.49 6.86
N MET A 96 18.84 14.25 6.03
CA MET A 96 18.03 15.30 5.39
C MET A 96 17.12 15.99 6.43
N ALA A 97 17.72 16.80 7.30
CA ALA A 97 16.98 17.69 8.20
C ALA A 97 16.49 18.93 7.43
N ALA A 98 15.21 18.98 7.10
CA ALA A 98 14.59 20.11 6.40
C ALA A 98 14.50 21.34 7.32
N ALA A 99 15.49 22.24 7.25
CA ALA A 99 15.45 23.54 7.90
C ALA A 99 14.60 24.53 7.07
N VAL A 100 13.52 25.05 7.67
CA VAL A 100 12.62 26.02 7.04
C VAL A 100 12.85 27.40 7.64
N GLU A 101 13.30 28.35 6.82
CA GLU A 101 13.46 29.77 7.17
C GLU A 101 12.51 30.63 6.32
N PRO A 102 11.72 31.55 6.91
CA PRO A 102 10.71 32.32 6.18
C PRO A 102 11.30 33.56 5.50
N VAL A 103 11.42 33.52 4.17
CA VAL A 103 11.84 34.68 3.36
C VAL A 103 10.62 35.49 2.92
N ALA A 104 10.59 36.78 3.28
CA ALA A 104 9.49 37.69 2.97
C ALA A 104 9.41 38.07 1.48
N LEU A 105 8.18 38.15 0.95
CA LEU A 105 7.91 38.50 -0.44
C LEU A 105 8.04 40.02 -0.69
N ALA A 106 8.87 40.40 -1.67
CA ALA A 106 8.93 41.76 -2.21
C ALA A 106 8.77 41.71 -3.73
N ALA A 107 7.85 42.51 -4.27
CA ALA A 107 7.44 42.42 -5.68
C ALA A 107 7.83 43.68 -6.49
N THR A 108 8.41 43.47 -7.66
CA THR A 108 8.50 44.44 -8.77
C THR A 108 8.27 43.71 -10.11
N ALA A 109 7.79 44.44 -11.11
CA ALA A 109 7.32 43.88 -12.38
C ALA A 109 7.99 44.61 -13.60
N PRO A 110 7.56 44.42 -14.86
CA PRO A 110 8.27 43.48 -15.75
C PRO A 110 8.76 44.09 -17.08
N THR A 111 9.74 43.49 -17.74
CA THR A 111 10.19 43.93 -19.09
C THR A 111 10.45 42.79 -20.09
N THR A 112 9.57 42.77 -21.11
CA THR A 112 9.82 42.44 -22.54
C THR A 112 10.17 41.00 -22.98
N PHE A 113 9.65 40.66 -24.16
CA PHE A 113 9.74 39.34 -24.81
C PHE A 113 11.08 39.07 -25.50
N ALA A 114 11.46 37.79 -25.56
CA ALA A 114 12.36 37.23 -26.57
C ALA A 114 11.77 35.94 -27.16
N ALA A 115 12.18 35.56 -28.37
CA ALA A 115 11.62 34.44 -29.14
C ALA A 115 12.05 33.05 -28.61
N PRO A 116 11.31 31.97 -28.90
CA PRO A 116 11.56 30.66 -28.30
C PRO A 116 12.87 30.02 -28.80
N VAL A 117 13.80 29.77 -27.88
CA VAL A 117 14.94 28.88 -28.11
C VAL A 117 14.45 27.45 -27.89
N THR A 118 14.41 26.64 -28.94
CA THR A 118 14.14 25.20 -28.85
C THR A 118 15.35 24.48 -28.26
N LEU A 119 15.53 24.62 -26.94
CA LEU A 119 16.60 23.93 -26.22
C LEU A 119 16.17 22.49 -25.96
N ALA A 120 16.47 21.60 -26.90
CA ALA A 120 16.37 20.15 -26.73
C ALA A 120 17.46 19.67 -25.76
N ALA A 121 17.31 20.02 -24.48
CA ALA A 121 18.13 19.53 -23.39
C ALA A 121 17.79 18.05 -23.17
N ALA A 122 18.45 17.18 -23.94
CA ALA A 122 18.52 15.76 -23.63
C ALA A 122 19.25 15.62 -22.28
N ALA A 123 18.48 15.56 -21.19
CA ALA A 123 19.00 15.25 -19.88
C ALA A 123 19.70 13.89 -19.99
N LEU A 124 21.02 13.88 -19.77
CA LEU A 124 21.78 12.64 -19.72
C LEU A 124 21.19 11.81 -18.58
N ALA A 125 20.54 10.70 -18.94
CA ALA A 125 19.90 9.82 -17.97
C ALA A 125 20.93 9.37 -16.94
N ALA A 126 20.55 9.42 -15.67
CA ALA A 126 21.33 8.71 -14.66
C ALA A 126 21.29 7.22 -15.02
N PRO A 127 22.42 6.50 -15.03
CA PRO A 127 22.38 5.05 -15.19
C PRO A 127 21.52 4.48 -14.06
N ALA A 128 20.68 3.48 -14.38
CA ALA A 128 19.88 2.80 -13.38
C ALA A 128 20.78 2.27 -12.24
N PRO A 129 20.30 2.24 -10.97
CA PRO A 129 21.09 1.77 -9.85
C PRO A 129 21.66 0.38 -10.14
N GLY A 130 22.94 0.17 -9.81
CA GLY A 130 23.62 -1.12 -10.06
C GLY A 130 23.02 -2.31 -9.30
N PHE A 131 22.07 -2.06 -8.40
CA PHE A 131 21.28 -3.06 -7.71
C PHE A 131 19.87 -2.52 -7.40
N PRO A 132 18.80 -3.33 -7.57
CA PRO A 132 18.76 -4.54 -8.39
C PRO A 132 18.83 -4.23 -9.90
N ALA A 133 19.47 -5.10 -10.67
CA ALA A 133 19.42 -5.07 -12.13
C ALA A 133 18.14 -5.77 -12.63
N PRO A 134 17.48 -5.32 -13.72
CA PRO A 134 16.26 -5.91 -14.25
C PRO A 134 16.30 -7.44 -14.37
N GLY A 135 15.27 -8.11 -13.87
CA GLY A 135 15.19 -9.57 -13.80
C GLY A 135 15.97 -10.24 -12.65
N ALA A 136 16.64 -9.49 -11.76
CA ALA A 136 17.39 -10.06 -10.65
C ALA A 136 16.50 -10.90 -9.71
N GLN A 137 16.87 -12.17 -9.53
CA GLN A 137 16.21 -13.09 -8.60
C GLN A 137 16.69 -12.82 -7.17
N LEU A 138 15.80 -12.37 -6.28
CA LEU A 138 16.12 -11.96 -4.92
C LEU A 138 15.70 -12.99 -3.85
N SER A 139 14.84 -13.94 -4.23
CA SER A 139 14.54 -15.16 -3.48
C SER A 139 14.09 -16.29 -4.43
N PRO A 140 13.94 -17.55 -3.97
CA PRO A 140 13.44 -18.65 -4.82
C PRO A 140 12.08 -18.41 -5.47
N SER A 141 11.25 -17.51 -4.92
CA SER A 141 9.93 -17.15 -5.45
C SER A 141 9.87 -15.76 -6.06
N THR A 142 10.79 -14.85 -5.68
CA THR A 142 10.67 -13.40 -5.93
C THR A 142 11.81 -12.84 -6.75
N ASN A 143 11.49 -12.05 -7.78
CA ASN A 143 12.43 -11.31 -8.61
C ASN A 143 12.02 -9.84 -8.77
N PHE A 144 13.01 -8.99 -9.04
CA PHE A 144 12.83 -7.62 -9.51
C PHE A 144 12.48 -7.62 -11.02
N ILE A 145 11.63 -6.69 -11.45
CA ILE A 145 11.24 -6.50 -12.87
C ILE A 145 11.92 -5.24 -13.42
N SER A 146 11.48 -4.07 -12.98
CA SER A 146 11.76 -2.75 -13.55
C SER A 146 11.71 -1.66 -12.48
N TRP A 147 12.20 -0.46 -12.78
CA TRP A 147 12.02 0.70 -11.91
C TRP A 147 10.75 1.47 -12.28
N LEU A 148 9.85 1.66 -11.31
CA LEU A 148 8.62 2.44 -11.51
C LEU A 148 8.92 3.94 -11.52
N THR A 149 9.78 4.39 -10.61
CA THR A 149 10.20 5.78 -10.47
C THR A 149 11.71 5.94 -10.69
N GLY A 150 12.13 7.19 -10.84
CA GLY A 150 13.50 7.59 -11.01
C GLY A 150 13.83 7.96 -12.45
N ASN A 151 15.04 8.46 -12.68
CA ASN A 151 15.48 8.97 -13.97
C ASN A 151 15.95 7.86 -14.95
N PHE A 152 15.20 6.75 -15.00
CA PHE A 152 15.59 5.50 -15.66
C PHE A 152 14.72 5.20 -16.90
N PRO A 153 15.18 4.35 -17.84
CA PRO A 153 14.55 4.24 -19.17
C PRO A 153 13.07 3.86 -19.19
N ASP A 154 12.62 3.10 -18.19
CA ASP A 154 11.27 2.54 -18.10
C ASP A 154 10.20 3.65 -18.03
N ASN A 155 10.50 4.76 -17.34
CA ASN A 155 9.55 5.85 -17.10
C ASN A 155 10.13 7.28 -17.12
N TYR A 156 11.44 7.48 -17.05
CA TYR A 156 12.14 8.79 -17.05
C TYR A 156 11.49 9.87 -16.17
N THR A 157 11.10 9.54 -14.94
CA THR A 157 10.10 10.33 -14.19
C THR A 157 10.55 11.75 -13.86
N LEU A 158 11.86 11.99 -13.80
CA LEU A 158 12.41 13.33 -13.57
C LEU A 158 12.08 14.28 -14.73
N SER A 159 12.26 13.80 -15.96
CA SER A 159 12.03 14.62 -17.17
C SER A 159 10.56 14.80 -17.54
N ARG A 160 9.68 13.89 -17.07
CA ARG A 160 8.25 13.80 -17.45
C ARG A 160 7.28 14.24 -16.35
N PHE A 161 7.70 14.19 -15.09
CA PHE A 161 6.87 14.50 -13.92
C PHE A 161 7.60 15.34 -12.86
N GLY A 162 8.88 15.67 -13.05
CA GLY A 162 9.69 16.35 -12.03
C GLY A 162 9.91 15.47 -10.80
N ILE A 163 9.97 14.14 -10.98
CA ILE A 163 10.14 13.15 -9.91
C ILE A 163 11.49 12.46 -10.09
N ASN A 164 12.46 12.78 -9.24
CA ASN A 164 13.74 12.08 -9.15
C ASN A 164 13.66 10.87 -8.23
N GLY A 165 12.81 10.94 -7.19
CA GLY A 165 12.53 9.84 -6.28
C GLY A 165 11.24 10.05 -5.49
N THR A 166 10.69 8.95 -4.96
CA THR A 166 9.44 8.83 -4.20
C THR A 166 9.54 7.74 -3.14
N ASP A 167 8.89 7.92 -1.98
CA ASP A 167 8.56 6.78 -1.11
C ASP A 167 7.14 6.24 -1.32
N VAL A 168 6.94 5.00 -0.86
CA VAL A 168 5.69 4.23 -0.93
C VAL A 168 5.23 4.02 -2.39
N GLY A 169 4.21 3.18 -2.63
CA GLY A 169 3.70 2.93 -3.98
C GLY A 169 2.28 2.36 -3.95
N ILE A 170 1.40 3.01 -3.19
CA ILE A 170 0.02 2.58 -2.92
C ILE A 170 -0.74 2.43 -4.24
N ILE A 171 -1.01 1.19 -4.66
CA ILE A 171 -1.60 0.89 -5.97
C ILE A 171 -3.01 0.33 -5.83
N TRP A 172 -3.97 0.87 -6.58
CA TRP A 172 -5.36 0.37 -6.62
C TRP A 172 -6.01 0.54 -7.99
N ASP A 173 -7.07 -0.24 -8.22
CA ASP A 173 -7.93 -0.21 -9.41
C ASP A 173 -8.95 0.93 -9.24
N ASN A 174 -9.03 1.87 -10.19
CA ASN A 174 -9.94 3.01 -10.08
C ASN A 174 -11.44 2.64 -10.15
N GLY A 175 -11.76 1.38 -10.49
CA GLY A 175 -13.14 0.88 -10.52
C GLY A 175 -13.99 1.41 -11.66
N MET A 176 -13.38 2.10 -12.63
CA MET A 176 -14.04 2.52 -13.88
C MET A 176 -14.02 1.37 -14.89
N VAL A 177 -14.92 1.41 -15.86
CA VAL A 177 -14.92 0.51 -17.02
C VAL A 177 -14.58 1.35 -18.25
N ASP A 178 -13.65 0.86 -19.06
CA ASP A 178 -13.24 1.40 -20.36
C ASP A 178 -14.45 1.56 -21.29
N ASP A 179 -14.68 2.77 -21.82
CA ASP A 179 -15.70 3.03 -22.84
C ASP A 179 -15.04 2.96 -24.23
N PRO A 180 -15.27 1.89 -25.02
CA PRO A 180 -14.62 1.70 -26.31
C PRO A 180 -15.06 2.70 -27.40
N SER A 181 -15.89 3.70 -27.07
CA SER A 181 -16.20 4.85 -27.92
C SER A 181 -15.31 6.07 -27.68
N THR A 182 -14.53 6.12 -26.59
CA THR A 182 -13.58 7.20 -26.31
C THR A 182 -12.17 6.86 -26.84
N PRO A 183 -11.28 7.86 -27.03
CA PRO A 183 -9.92 7.64 -27.54
C PRO A 183 -8.86 7.47 -26.43
N TYR A 184 -9.27 7.22 -25.18
CA TYR A 184 -8.41 7.07 -24.01
C TYR A 184 -9.02 6.04 -23.07
N ASN A 185 -8.22 5.24 -22.37
CA ASN A 185 -8.74 4.18 -21.51
C ASN A 185 -9.08 4.71 -20.11
N GLU A 186 -10.36 4.63 -19.70
CA GLU A 186 -10.82 5.06 -18.37
C GLU A 186 -10.47 4.07 -17.24
N HIS A 187 -10.28 2.78 -17.53
CA HIS A 187 -9.91 1.77 -16.52
C HIS A 187 -8.42 1.85 -16.22
N GLN A 188 -8.07 2.34 -15.02
CA GLN A 188 -6.69 2.67 -14.67
C GLN A 188 -6.30 2.17 -13.27
N LEU A 189 -5.06 1.69 -13.18
CA LEU A 189 -4.32 1.64 -11.93
C LEU A 189 -3.93 3.07 -11.53
N LEU A 190 -4.29 3.46 -10.33
CA LEU A 190 -3.81 4.67 -9.66
C LEU A 190 -2.73 4.27 -8.66
N ILE A 191 -1.62 5.02 -8.65
CA ILE A 191 -0.47 4.76 -7.78
C ILE A 191 -0.15 6.05 -7.02
N ALA A 192 -0.38 6.05 -5.71
CA ALA A 192 -0.09 7.17 -4.82
C ALA A 192 1.22 6.94 -4.06
N PHE A 193 2.05 7.98 -4.04
CA PHE A 193 3.38 8.03 -3.43
C PHE A 193 3.36 9.05 -2.29
N GLY A 194 4.26 8.90 -1.33
CA GLY A 194 4.47 9.88 -0.25
C GLY A 194 5.52 10.91 -0.62
N ASP A 195 6.52 11.09 0.25
CA ASP A 195 7.54 12.13 0.08
C ASP A 195 8.22 11.97 -1.30
N THR A 196 8.23 13.06 -2.07
CA THR A 196 8.56 13.04 -3.50
C THR A 196 9.48 14.20 -3.83
N PHE A 197 10.69 13.88 -4.30
CA PHE A 197 11.75 14.84 -4.62
C PHE A 197 11.93 14.99 -6.13
N GLY A 198 12.30 16.19 -6.59
CA GLY A 198 12.57 16.51 -8.00
C GLY A 198 14.04 16.84 -8.26
N ASP A 199 14.31 17.93 -8.96
CA ASP A 199 15.68 18.40 -9.21
C ASP A 199 16.40 18.69 -7.87
N PRO A 200 17.49 17.97 -7.52
CA PRO A 200 18.20 18.16 -6.26
C PRO A 200 18.95 19.50 -6.18
N ASN A 201 19.10 20.21 -7.30
CA ASN A 201 19.72 21.53 -7.37
C ASN A 201 18.69 22.67 -7.20
N ALA A 202 17.39 22.36 -7.25
CA ALA A 202 16.33 23.35 -7.11
C ALA A 202 16.04 23.69 -5.64
N PRO A 203 15.53 24.90 -5.34
CA PRO A 203 15.11 25.27 -3.98
C PRO A 203 14.12 24.26 -3.39
N GLY A 204 14.40 23.79 -2.17
CA GLY A 204 13.59 22.76 -1.50
C GLY A 204 13.58 21.40 -2.21
N GLN A 205 14.52 21.14 -3.14
CA GLN A 205 14.60 19.91 -3.95
C GLN A 205 13.29 19.57 -4.69
N GLN A 206 12.44 20.58 -4.97
CA GLN A 206 11.08 20.40 -5.51
C GLN A 206 10.24 19.37 -4.72
N TRP A 207 10.44 19.30 -3.39
CA TRP A 207 9.75 18.36 -2.53
C TRP A 207 8.22 18.57 -2.49
N ARG A 208 7.48 17.47 -2.48
CA ARG A 208 6.03 17.36 -2.27
C ARG A 208 5.78 16.18 -1.31
N SER A 209 4.82 16.29 -0.40
CA SER A 209 4.46 15.23 0.56
C SER A 209 3.77 14.02 -0.06
N ASN A 210 3.23 14.17 -1.28
CA ASN A 210 2.57 13.12 -2.03
C ASN A 210 2.46 13.48 -3.51
N VAL A 211 2.41 12.47 -4.38
CA VAL A 211 2.01 12.60 -5.80
C VAL A 211 1.19 11.38 -6.25
N LEU A 212 0.59 11.47 -7.44
CA LEU A 212 -0.16 10.38 -8.06
C LEU A 212 0.34 10.13 -9.48
N LEU A 213 0.63 8.87 -9.82
CA LEU A 213 0.75 8.40 -11.19
C LEU A 213 -0.46 7.51 -11.54
N ARG A 214 -0.75 7.38 -12.83
CA ARG A 214 -1.82 6.52 -13.37
C ARG A 214 -1.30 5.68 -14.53
N THR A 215 -1.86 4.49 -14.74
CA THR A 215 -1.63 3.73 -15.97
C THR A 215 -2.77 2.76 -16.28
N SER A 216 -3.01 2.51 -17.57
CA SER A 216 -3.86 1.44 -18.09
C SER A 216 -3.03 0.25 -18.63
N ASP A 217 -1.75 0.15 -18.23
CA ASP A 217 -0.85 -0.92 -18.65
C ASP A 217 -1.20 -2.25 -17.97
N LEU A 218 -1.22 -3.32 -18.77
CA LEU A 218 -1.59 -4.68 -18.40
C LEU A 218 -0.40 -5.66 -18.49
N VAL A 219 0.74 -5.25 -19.04
CA VAL A 219 1.89 -6.13 -19.36
C VAL A 219 2.88 -6.17 -18.18
N LEU A 220 2.37 -6.48 -16.98
CA LEU A 220 3.10 -6.41 -15.70
C LEU A 220 4.46 -7.16 -15.66
N SER A 221 4.71 -8.04 -16.63
CA SER A 221 5.94 -8.81 -16.82
C SER A 221 7.14 -8.03 -17.35
N ASP A 222 6.95 -6.90 -18.04
CA ASP A 222 8.06 -6.03 -18.48
C ASP A 222 8.14 -4.71 -17.69
N GLY A 223 7.06 -4.30 -17.03
CA GLY A 223 7.09 -3.32 -15.95
C GLY A 223 5.72 -2.71 -15.66
N LEU A 224 5.71 -1.39 -15.44
CA LEU A 224 4.51 -0.55 -15.52
C LEU A 224 4.86 0.73 -16.27
N SER A 225 4.44 0.83 -17.54
CA SER A 225 4.62 2.04 -18.32
C SER A 225 3.61 3.10 -17.88
N ILE A 226 4.08 4.26 -17.43
CA ILE A 226 3.24 5.41 -17.08
C ILE A 226 3.12 6.32 -18.32
N PRO A 227 1.93 6.58 -18.87
CA PRO A 227 1.73 7.52 -19.98
C PRO A 227 2.04 8.96 -19.57
N ASN A 228 2.11 9.89 -20.53
CA ASN A 228 2.40 11.30 -20.20
C ASN A 228 1.30 11.92 -19.32
N GLY A 229 1.72 12.77 -18.38
CA GLY A 229 0.80 13.49 -17.50
C GLY A 229 0.05 14.61 -18.22
N THR A 230 -1.06 15.04 -17.62
CA THR A 230 -1.97 16.03 -18.20
C THR A 230 -2.17 17.22 -17.25
N VAL A 231 -2.05 18.43 -17.81
CA VAL A 231 -2.61 19.64 -17.21
C VAL A 231 -4.10 19.63 -17.54
N ILE A 232 -4.94 19.90 -16.54
CA ILE A 232 -6.39 19.66 -16.63
C ILE A 232 -7.10 20.65 -17.56
N ASN A 233 -8.02 20.14 -18.39
CA ASN A 233 -8.92 20.93 -19.22
C ASN A 233 -10.35 20.41 -19.05
N ALA A 234 -11.22 21.16 -18.39
CA ALA A 234 -12.61 20.75 -18.15
C ALA A 234 -13.46 20.61 -19.43
N ALA A 235 -12.98 21.07 -20.58
CA ALA A 235 -13.60 20.86 -21.90
C ALA A 235 -13.08 19.60 -22.63
N ASP A 236 -12.11 18.88 -22.08
CA ASP A 236 -11.48 17.69 -22.66
C ASP A 236 -11.27 16.61 -21.60
N LEU A 237 -12.20 15.65 -21.56
CA LEU A 237 -12.22 14.59 -20.55
C LEU A 237 -10.99 13.69 -20.60
N SER A 238 -10.27 13.60 -21.73
CA SER A 238 -9.02 12.83 -21.81
C SER A 238 -7.96 13.33 -20.82
N THR A 239 -8.03 14.62 -20.44
CA THR A 239 -7.08 15.22 -19.49
C THR A 239 -7.24 14.74 -18.04
N TYR A 240 -8.29 13.98 -17.72
CA TYR A 240 -8.46 13.26 -16.45
C TYR A 240 -7.79 11.87 -16.43
N PHE A 241 -7.36 11.37 -17.59
CA PHE A 241 -6.83 10.01 -17.79
C PHE A 241 -5.35 9.98 -18.22
N GLY A 242 -4.67 11.12 -18.21
CA GLY A 242 -3.20 11.18 -18.35
C GLY A 242 -2.47 10.59 -17.14
N GLY A 243 -1.23 10.14 -17.35
CA GLY A 243 -0.47 9.33 -16.40
C GLY A 243 -0.02 10.02 -15.11
N ALA A 244 -0.32 11.31 -14.94
CA ALA A 244 -0.14 12.07 -13.70
C ALA A 244 -1.02 13.33 -13.71
N PRO A 245 -1.61 13.75 -12.59
CA PRO A 245 -2.11 15.11 -12.40
C PRO A 245 -0.94 16.10 -12.41
N LEU A 246 -0.86 16.99 -13.41
CA LEU A 246 0.20 17.99 -13.50
C LEU A 246 -0.20 19.33 -12.88
N ALA A 247 0.77 20.01 -12.24
CA ALA A 247 0.66 21.44 -11.89
C ALA A 247 0.96 22.33 -13.10
N TYR A 248 1.96 21.92 -13.89
CA TYR A 248 2.36 22.49 -15.16
C TYR A 248 3.09 21.43 -15.98
N VAL A 249 3.38 21.70 -17.25
CA VAL A 249 3.99 20.73 -18.17
C VAL A 249 5.24 20.09 -17.55
N ASN A 250 5.29 18.77 -17.59
CA ASN A 250 6.32 17.90 -17.02
C ASN A 250 6.52 17.98 -15.49
N PHE A 251 5.56 18.50 -14.71
CA PHE A 251 5.65 18.58 -13.25
C PHE A 251 4.39 18.09 -12.54
N ALA A 252 4.46 16.92 -11.91
CA ALA A 252 3.38 16.33 -11.11
C ALA A 252 3.10 17.20 -9.87
N LYS A 253 1.82 17.45 -9.61
CA LYS A 253 1.38 18.24 -8.46
C LYS A 253 1.32 17.40 -7.19
N GLN A 254 1.41 18.08 -6.05
CA GLN A 254 0.89 17.53 -4.81
C GLN A 254 -0.62 17.31 -4.95
N ILE A 255 -1.11 16.12 -4.60
CA ILE A 255 -2.53 15.78 -4.82
C ILE A 255 -3.40 16.02 -3.59
N ILE A 256 -2.83 15.92 -2.39
CA ILE A 256 -3.46 16.22 -1.11
C ILE A 256 -2.53 17.20 -0.37
N ASP A 257 -3.03 18.37 -0.01
CA ASP A 257 -2.34 19.32 0.86
C ASP A 257 -2.65 19.04 2.34
N ASP A 258 -1.72 19.36 3.26
CA ASP A 258 -2.00 19.22 4.70
C ASP A 258 -3.13 20.17 5.11
N PRO A 259 -4.26 19.68 5.65
CA PRO A 259 -5.34 20.52 6.14
C PRO A 259 -4.98 21.29 7.42
N ASN A 260 -3.75 21.19 7.92
CA ASN A 260 -3.21 21.90 9.10
C ASN A 260 -3.99 21.56 10.40
N LEU A 261 -4.48 20.32 10.51
CA LEU A 261 -5.30 19.84 11.63
C LEU A 261 -4.50 19.37 12.85
N GLY A 262 -3.17 19.46 12.77
CA GLY A 262 -2.20 19.14 13.81
C GLY A 262 -0.77 19.40 13.29
N PRO A 263 0.26 19.34 14.13
CA PRO A 263 1.64 19.50 13.68
C PRO A 263 2.05 18.32 12.80
N ALA A 264 2.43 18.60 11.56
CA ALA A 264 2.99 17.62 10.64
C ALA A 264 4.20 18.20 9.88
N VAL A 265 5.15 17.34 9.53
CA VAL A 265 6.25 17.62 8.59
C VAL A 265 5.96 17.04 7.19
N THR A 266 5.08 16.05 7.08
CA THR A 266 4.59 15.50 5.80
C THR A 266 3.26 14.74 5.99
N ILE A 267 2.52 14.55 4.89
CA ILE A 267 1.30 13.72 4.82
C ILE A 267 1.40 12.65 3.73
N ILE A 268 1.60 11.40 4.16
CA ILE A 268 1.95 10.25 3.29
C ILE A 268 0.73 9.33 3.09
N PRO A 269 0.38 8.96 1.83
CA PRO A 269 -0.65 7.96 1.53
C PRO A 269 -0.31 6.57 2.10
N THR A 270 -1.32 5.88 2.62
CA THR A 270 -1.17 4.55 3.27
C THR A 270 -2.06 3.49 2.65
N ALA A 271 -3.24 3.87 2.14
CA ALA A 271 -4.11 3.00 1.36
C ALA A 271 -4.91 3.82 0.34
N GLY A 272 -5.27 3.20 -0.77
CA GLY A 272 -6.15 3.74 -1.81
C GLY A 272 -7.22 2.71 -2.19
N ILE A 273 -8.45 3.15 -2.45
CA ILE A 273 -9.52 2.27 -2.93
C ILE A 273 -10.61 3.04 -3.70
N SER A 274 -11.22 2.38 -4.68
CA SER A 274 -12.40 2.85 -5.39
C SER A 274 -13.69 2.31 -4.77
N VAL A 275 -14.75 3.12 -4.76
CA VAL A 275 -16.11 2.71 -4.36
C VAL A 275 -17.13 3.24 -5.36
N PRO A 276 -18.10 2.44 -5.83
CA PRO A 276 -19.20 2.91 -6.68
C PRO A 276 -20.04 4.00 -6.02
N THR A 277 -20.19 5.14 -6.68
CA THR A 277 -20.97 6.30 -6.22
C THR A 277 -21.74 6.91 -7.40
N PRO A 278 -22.88 6.30 -7.81
CA PRO A 278 -23.69 6.79 -8.92
C PRO A 278 -24.09 8.26 -8.76
N GLY A 279 -23.93 9.04 -9.82
CA GLY A 279 -24.17 10.50 -9.81
C GLY A 279 -22.92 11.36 -9.58
N THR A 280 -21.76 10.76 -9.26
CA THR A 280 -20.46 11.43 -9.40
C THR A 280 -19.99 11.46 -10.86
N MET A 281 -18.99 12.28 -11.18
CA MET A 281 -18.52 12.55 -12.56
C MET A 281 -18.22 11.29 -13.38
N PHE A 282 -17.64 10.26 -12.75
CA PHE A 282 -17.32 8.97 -13.37
C PHE A 282 -18.03 7.78 -12.68
N GLY A 283 -19.08 8.04 -11.89
CA GLY A 283 -19.82 7.01 -11.16
C GLY A 283 -19.07 6.30 -10.03
N VAL A 284 -17.84 6.72 -9.70
CA VAL A 284 -16.97 6.17 -8.65
C VAL A 284 -16.28 7.29 -7.86
N THR A 285 -16.07 7.05 -6.57
CA THR A 285 -15.22 7.89 -5.71
C THR A 285 -13.94 7.13 -5.38
N GLN A 286 -12.80 7.77 -5.58
CA GLN A 286 -11.50 7.33 -5.09
C GLN A 286 -11.32 7.82 -3.65
N TYR A 287 -10.84 6.95 -2.76
CA TYR A 287 -10.51 7.28 -1.37
C TYR A 287 -9.05 6.95 -1.08
N ILE A 288 -8.30 7.89 -0.51
CA ILE A 288 -6.96 7.68 0.05
C ILE A 288 -7.05 7.86 1.56
N ASN A 289 -6.53 6.90 2.33
CA ASN A 289 -6.19 7.14 3.73
C ASN A 289 -4.71 7.54 3.82
N PHE A 290 -4.41 8.64 4.50
CA PHE A 290 -3.05 9.14 4.70
C PHE A 290 -2.71 9.27 6.19
N MET A 291 -1.41 9.22 6.49
CA MET A 291 -0.87 9.51 7.82
C MET A 291 -0.21 10.90 7.82
N ALA A 292 -0.43 11.69 8.87
CA ALA A 292 0.25 12.96 9.09
C ALA A 292 1.41 12.74 10.04
N VAL A 293 2.64 12.70 9.51
CA VAL A 293 3.86 12.45 10.28
C VAL A 293 4.23 13.72 11.03
N GLN A 294 4.28 13.66 12.36
CA GLN A 294 4.69 14.76 13.24
C GLN A 294 6.21 14.91 13.26
N GLN A 295 6.92 13.79 13.39
CA GLN A 295 8.38 13.75 13.47
C GLN A 295 8.90 12.36 13.11
N TRP A 296 10.02 12.32 12.39
CA TRP A 296 10.82 11.12 12.16
C TRP A 296 11.69 10.81 13.39
N GLY A 297 11.99 9.53 13.62
CA GLY A 297 12.90 9.05 14.65
C GLY A 297 14.01 8.19 14.07
N ASN A 298 14.49 7.21 14.84
CA ASN A 298 15.39 6.17 14.33
C ASN A 298 14.74 5.40 13.16
N PRO A 299 15.50 4.78 12.24
CA PRO A 299 14.94 4.03 11.12
C PRO A 299 13.84 3.03 11.53
N GLY A 300 12.67 3.14 10.89
CA GLY A 300 11.47 2.38 11.23
C GLY A 300 10.63 2.94 12.37
N TYR A 301 10.98 4.06 12.98
CA TYR A 301 10.23 4.74 14.04
C TYR A 301 9.89 6.18 13.63
N TRP A 302 8.63 6.57 13.80
CA TRP A 302 8.15 7.94 13.64
C TRP A 302 6.89 8.15 14.46
N THR A 303 6.55 9.39 14.80
CA THR A 303 5.29 9.76 15.45
C THR A 303 4.38 10.39 14.41
N THR A 304 3.12 9.96 14.34
CA THR A 304 2.06 10.66 13.59
C THR A 304 1.22 11.51 14.53
N SER A 305 0.72 12.65 14.07
CA SER A 305 -0.29 13.43 14.79
C SER A 305 -1.68 12.84 14.61
N TYR A 306 -2.00 12.38 13.40
CA TYR A 306 -3.28 11.78 13.03
C TYR A 306 -3.17 10.94 11.76
N SER A 307 -4.21 10.16 11.47
CA SER A 307 -4.53 9.68 10.12
C SER A 307 -5.91 10.20 9.69
N ALA A 308 -6.13 10.34 8.39
CA ALA A 308 -7.40 10.82 7.83
C ALA A 308 -7.64 10.29 6.42
N ILE A 309 -8.85 10.49 5.91
CA ILE A 309 -9.27 10.10 4.56
C ILE A 309 -9.43 11.35 3.70
N ALA A 310 -8.85 11.32 2.52
CA ALA A 310 -9.14 12.23 1.41
C ALA A 310 -9.92 11.48 0.33
N TYR A 311 -10.74 12.19 -0.46
CA TYR A 311 -11.49 11.61 -1.56
C TYR A 311 -11.44 12.46 -2.83
N SER A 312 -11.56 11.80 -3.98
CA SER A 312 -11.63 12.41 -5.33
C SER A 312 -12.77 11.75 -6.11
N GLN A 313 -13.50 12.55 -6.90
CA GLN A 313 -14.57 12.08 -7.79
C GLN A 313 -14.19 12.23 -9.27
N ASP A 314 -12.95 12.60 -9.56
CA ASP A 314 -12.44 13.03 -10.86
C ASP A 314 -11.15 12.28 -11.25
N ASN A 315 -11.21 10.94 -11.14
CA ASN A 315 -10.08 10.01 -11.39
C ASN A 315 -8.79 10.37 -10.62
N GLY A 316 -8.91 10.84 -9.37
CA GLY A 316 -7.75 11.25 -8.57
C GLY A 316 -7.11 12.57 -9.00
N GLN A 317 -7.78 13.38 -9.85
CA GLN A 317 -7.22 14.65 -10.30
C GLN A 317 -7.23 15.71 -9.20
N ASN A 318 -8.29 15.83 -8.39
CA ASN A 318 -8.38 16.75 -7.27
C ASN A 318 -8.96 16.07 -6.04
N TRP A 319 -8.39 16.34 -4.87
CA TRP A 319 -8.76 15.65 -3.62
C TRP A 319 -9.29 16.63 -2.58
N THR A 320 -10.25 16.15 -1.79
CA THR A 320 -10.78 16.85 -0.61
C THR A 320 -10.53 15.98 0.62
N VAL A 321 -9.79 16.51 1.61
CA VAL A 321 -9.70 15.86 2.93
C VAL A 321 -11.05 15.95 3.63
N ALA A 322 -11.49 14.86 4.27
CA ALA A 322 -12.73 14.82 5.05
C ALA A 322 -12.43 14.95 6.56
N PRO A 323 -12.64 16.11 7.21
CA PRO A 323 -12.26 16.30 8.62
C PRO A 323 -13.03 15.41 9.60
N SER A 324 -14.20 14.88 9.22
CA SER A 324 -14.94 13.87 9.97
C SER A 324 -14.19 12.55 10.16
N THR A 325 -13.11 12.32 9.40
CA THR A 325 -12.35 11.05 9.36
C THR A 325 -11.03 11.08 10.12
N VAL A 326 -10.72 12.20 10.79
CA VAL A 326 -9.47 12.39 11.55
C VAL A 326 -9.41 11.49 12.77
N ARG A 327 -8.40 10.60 12.79
CA ARG A 327 -8.06 9.68 13.87
C ARG A 327 -6.79 10.18 14.55
N LEU A 328 -6.95 11.08 15.54
CA LEU A 328 -5.83 11.61 16.34
C LEU A 328 -5.04 10.47 17.01
N ASN A 329 -3.71 10.58 17.03
CA ASN A 329 -2.83 9.56 17.61
C ASN A 329 -2.79 9.64 19.15
N GLN A 330 -3.86 9.16 19.79
CA GLN A 330 -4.06 9.25 21.25
C GLN A 330 -4.26 7.86 21.84
N TRP A 331 -3.29 7.39 22.64
CA TRP A 331 -3.21 5.99 23.10
C TRP A 331 -4.43 5.47 23.87
N TRP A 332 -5.22 6.36 24.48
CA TRP A 332 -6.44 6.02 25.22
C TRP A 332 -7.69 5.89 24.34
N THR A 333 -7.60 6.18 23.03
CA THR A 333 -8.78 6.20 22.12
C THR A 333 -8.90 4.95 21.26
N GLY A 334 -7.80 4.23 21.01
CA GLY A 334 -7.71 3.17 20.00
C GLY A 334 -7.40 3.67 18.59
N ASN A 335 -7.50 4.97 18.31
CA ASN A 335 -7.14 5.55 17.00
C ASN A 335 -5.65 5.36 16.67
N GLN A 336 -4.79 5.20 17.68
CA GLN A 336 -3.39 4.86 17.50
C GLN A 336 -3.18 3.51 16.81
N ASN A 337 -4.20 2.65 16.70
CA ASN A 337 -4.12 1.35 16.00
C ASN A 337 -4.41 1.45 14.50
N PHE A 338 -4.79 2.64 13.99
CA PHE A 338 -5.24 2.88 12.62
C PHE A 338 -4.54 4.10 11.99
N GLN A 339 -3.25 4.29 12.30
CA GLN A 339 -2.44 5.40 11.78
C GLN A 339 -1.95 5.12 10.35
N GLN A 340 -1.47 3.90 10.10
CA GLN A 340 -1.28 3.35 8.76
C GLN A 340 -2.35 2.29 8.51
N VAL A 341 -2.79 2.10 7.26
CA VAL A 341 -3.96 1.27 6.97
C VAL A 341 -3.82 0.52 5.65
N SER A 342 -4.69 -0.46 5.40
CA SER A 342 -4.90 -1.10 4.10
C SER A 342 -6.39 -1.34 3.87
N TYR A 343 -6.87 -1.19 2.64
CA TYR A 343 -8.29 -1.36 2.29
C TYR A 343 -8.55 -2.61 1.45
N VAL A 344 -9.66 -3.28 1.72
CA VAL A 344 -10.19 -4.39 0.90
C VAL A 344 -11.70 -4.21 0.75
N ARG A 345 -12.22 -4.29 -0.48
CA ARG A 345 -13.67 -4.36 -0.76
C ARG A 345 -13.94 -5.71 -1.42
N PRO A 346 -14.51 -6.70 -0.71
CA PRO A 346 -14.82 -8.03 -1.26
C PRO A 346 -16.23 -8.09 -1.88
N ASP A 347 -16.80 -6.93 -2.21
CA ASP A 347 -18.16 -6.73 -2.74
C ASP A 347 -19.29 -7.33 -1.86
N ASP A 348 -19.08 -7.40 -0.54
CA ASP A 348 -20.08 -7.79 0.48
C ASP A 348 -20.86 -6.60 1.06
N GLY A 349 -20.69 -5.40 0.47
CA GLY A 349 -21.25 -4.14 0.95
C GLY A 349 -20.38 -3.40 1.98
N TYR A 350 -19.23 -3.96 2.38
CA TYR A 350 -18.29 -3.35 3.31
C TYR A 350 -16.92 -3.08 2.67
N VAL A 351 -16.33 -1.94 3.01
CA VAL A 351 -14.87 -1.75 2.93
C VAL A 351 -14.26 -2.20 4.25
N TYR A 352 -13.42 -3.22 4.20
CA TYR A 352 -12.56 -3.67 5.28
C TYR A 352 -11.31 -2.78 5.35
N MET A 353 -10.93 -2.39 6.56
CA MET A 353 -9.86 -1.45 6.87
C MET A 353 -8.91 -2.09 7.89
N TYR A 354 -7.83 -2.69 7.40
CA TYR A 354 -6.73 -3.16 8.22
C TYR A 354 -5.95 -1.96 8.74
N GLY A 355 -5.53 -1.96 10.01
CA GLY A 355 -4.81 -0.85 10.61
C GLY A 355 -3.54 -1.29 11.33
N THR A 356 -2.52 -0.43 11.34
CA THR A 356 -1.39 -0.50 12.27
C THR A 356 -1.14 0.85 12.94
N PRO A 357 -0.44 0.86 14.09
CA PRO A 357 0.23 2.05 14.61
C PRO A 357 1.23 2.70 13.67
N ASN A 358 1.69 3.88 14.05
CA ASN A 358 2.86 4.55 13.47
C ASN A 358 4.15 3.74 13.74
N GLY A 359 5.16 3.91 12.88
CA GLY A 359 6.37 3.09 12.90
C GLY A 359 6.17 1.68 12.31
N ARG A 360 7.17 0.81 12.49
CA ARG A 360 7.20 -0.58 11.98
C ARG A 360 7.02 -1.67 13.04
N GLN A 361 6.75 -1.27 14.29
CA GLN A 361 6.75 -2.15 15.47
C GLN A 361 5.34 -2.57 15.92
N GLY A 362 4.30 -2.15 15.20
CA GLY A 362 2.90 -2.38 15.56
C GLY A 362 2.38 -3.80 15.26
N ASN A 363 1.19 -4.09 15.79
CA ASN A 363 0.36 -5.22 15.35
C ASN A 363 -0.62 -4.76 14.25
N ALA A 364 -1.13 -5.71 13.46
CA ALA A 364 -2.31 -5.49 12.62
C ALA A 364 -3.62 -5.61 13.42
N TYR A 365 -4.51 -4.65 13.19
CA TYR A 365 -5.88 -4.57 13.71
C TYR A 365 -6.87 -4.50 12.54
N LEU A 366 -8.17 -4.63 12.81
CA LEU A 366 -9.20 -4.56 11.77
C LEU A 366 -10.42 -3.73 12.17
N ALA A 367 -10.87 -2.93 11.22
CA ALA A 367 -12.20 -2.35 11.16
C ALA A 367 -12.89 -2.69 9.83
N ARG A 368 -14.18 -2.40 9.70
CA ARG A 368 -14.90 -2.32 8.42
C ARG A 368 -15.96 -1.23 8.48
N VAL A 369 -16.40 -0.74 7.33
CA VAL A 369 -17.47 0.27 7.22
C VAL A 369 -18.36 -0.07 6.02
N PRO A 370 -19.69 0.17 6.06
CA PRO A 370 -20.50 0.08 4.85
C PRO A 370 -19.93 1.00 3.77
N GLU A 371 -19.86 0.53 2.52
CA GLU A 371 -19.20 1.24 1.41
C GLU A 371 -19.64 2.72 1.28
N GLN A 372 -20.95 2.96 1.35
CA GLN A 372 -21.56 4.30 1.27
C GLN A 372 -21.40 5.13 2.57
N SER A 373 -20.51 4.74 3.48
CA SER A 373 -20.26 5.40 4.78
C SER A 373 -18.78 5.59 5.09
N MET A 374 -17.88 5.46 4.10
CA MET A 374 -16.43 5.68 4.21
C MET A 374 -16.01 6.99 4.92
N LEU A 375 -16.85 8.04 4.90
CA LEU A 375 -16.55 9.35 5.51
C LEU A 375 -17.21 9.58 6.89
N ASP A 376 -17.90 8.58 7.45
CA ASP A 376 -18.56 8.65 8.76
C ASP A 376 -17.96 7.63 9.75
N LEU A 377 -17.05 8.09 10.61
CA LEU A 377 -16.42 7.25 11.65
C LEU A 377 -17.42 6.60 12.63
N THR A 378 -18.64 7.12 12.76
CA THR A 378 -19.66 6.50 13.62
C THR A 378 -20.20 5.19 13.04
N LYS A 379 -20.00 4.91 11.75
CA LYS A 379 -20.39 3.65 11.10
C LYS A 379 -19.29 2.60 11.07
N TYR A 380 -18.05 2.96 11.41
CA TYR A 380 -16.95 2.00 11.46
C TYR A 380 -17.17 0.98 12.57
N GLN A 381 -17.06 -0.29 12.21
CA GLN A 381 -17.16 -1.45 13.09
C GLN A 381 -15.77 -2.02 13.32
N TYR A 382 -15.37 -2.18 14.57
CA TYR A 382 -14.03 -2.63 14.97
C TYR A 382 -14.08 -4.07 15.46
N TRP A 383 -13.13 -4.91 15.03
CA TRP A 383 -13.14 -6.34 15.29
C TRP A 383 -12.41 -6.67 16.61
N ASN A 384 -13.12 -7.25 17.57
CA ASN A 384 -12.55 -7.63 18.87
C ASN A 384 -12.10 -9.10 18.97
N GLY A 385 -12.15 -9.87 17.87
CA GLY A 385 -11.71 -11.27 17.83
C GLY A 385 -10.20 -11.41 17.62
N SER A 386 -9.49 -11.84 18.67
CA SER A 386 -8.04 -12.05 18.63
C SER A 386 -7.60 -13.14 17.65
N ALA A 387 -6.35 -13.08 17.21
CA ALA A 387 -5.67 -14.20 16.54
C ALA A 387 -5.79 -15.52 17.33
N ALA A 388 -5.88 -16.64 16.62
CA ALA A 388 -5.87 -17.97 17.21
C ALA A 388 -4.50 -18.37 17.77
N ALA A 389 -4.49 -19.23 18.79
CA ALA A 389 -3.27 -19.87 19.29
C ALA A 389 -2.68 -20.91 18.29
N VAL A 390 -3.50 -21.39 17.34
CA VAL A 390 -3.09 -22.25 16.23
C VAL A 390 -3.26 -21.45 14.92
N PRO A 391 -2.21 -21.25 14.10
CA PRO A 391 -2.32 -20.48 12.87
C PRO A 391 -3.25 -21.14 11.84
N GLY A 392 -3.88 -20.34 10.99
CA GLY A 392 -4.83 -20.85 9.98
C GLY A 392 -6.15 -21.37 10.55
N GLN A 393 -6.36 -21.27 11.87
CA GLN A 393 -7.62 -21.62 12.54
C GLN A 393 -8.36 -20.36 12.99
N PRO A 394 -9.70 -20.37 13.06
CA PRO A 394 -10.47 -19.30 13.68
C PRO A 394 -10.01 -19.03 15.12
N GLY A 395 -9.89 -17.75 15.48
CA GLY A 395 -9.62 -17.33 16.85
C GLY A 395 -10.86 -17.45 17.75
N PRO A 396 -10.77 -16.97 19.00
CA PRO A 396 -11.95 -16.75 19.83
C PRO A 396 -13.01 -15.93 19.07
N ALA A 397 -14.27 -16.33 19.17
CA ALA A 397 -15.35 -15.74 18.40
C ALA A 397 -15.50 -14.23 18.68
N GLY A 398 -15.07 -13.41 17.71
CA GLY A 398 -15.14 -11.95 17.78
C GLY A 398 -16.51 -11.39 17.43
N GLN A 399 -16.67 -10.11 17.73
CA GLN A 399 -17.83 -9.28 17.44
C GLN A 399 -17.39 -7.95 16.81
N TRP A 400 -18.30 -7.36 16.04
CA TRP A 400 -18.14 -6.08 15.37
C TRP A 400 -18.65 -4.94 16.26
N VAL A 401 -17.73 -4.24 16.93
CA VAL A 401 -18.06 -3.16 17.87
C VAL A 401 -18.11 -1.82 17.12
N THR A 402 -19.31 -1.23 17.00
CA THR A 402 -19.50 0.02 16.23
C THR A 402 -18.98 1.23 17.01
N GLY A 403 -18.26 2.14 16.33
CA GLY A 403 -17.84 3.44 16.85
C GLY A 403 -16.74 3.43 17.91
N ASN A 404 -16.15 2.29 18.26
CA ASN A 404 -15.15 2.16 19.32
C ASN A 404 -13.84 1.53 18.82
N PRO A 405 -12.84 2.32 18.35
CA PRO A 405 -11.56 1.79 17.91
C PRO A 405 -10.72 1.14 19.01
N ALA A 406 -10.95 1.47 20.29
CA ALA A 406 -10.27 0.81 21.41
C ALA A 406 -10.75 -0.64 21.66
N ALA A 407 -11.82 -1.08 21.01
CA ALA A 407 -12.27 -2.48 21.04
C ALA A 407 -11.52 -3.38 20.04
N ALA A 408 -10.71 -2.82 19.13
CA ALA A 408 -9.99 -3.60 18.13
C ALA A 408 -8.87 -4.44 18.76
N THR A 409 -8.79 -5.73 18.43
CA THR A 409 -7.73 -6.64 18.88
C THR A 409 -6.80 -7.05 17.73
N ALA A 410 -5.63 -7.61 18.07
CA ALA A 410 -4.62 -8.00 17.10
C ALA A 410 -5.03 -9.28 16.35
N ILE A 411 -5.08 -9.20 15.01
CA ILE A 411 -5.63 -10.27 14.14
C ILE A 411 -4.58 -11.26 13.61
N PHE A 412 -3.29 -10.92 13.67
CA PHE A 412 -2.19 -11.76 13.18
C PHE A 412 -1.56 -12.58 14.33
N PRO A 413 -1.41 -13.91 14.20
CA PRO A 413 -0.74 -14.70 15.22
C PRO A 413 0.78 -14.43 15.23
N ILE A 414 1.31 -14.12 16.40
CA ILE A 414 2.75 -13.99 16.66
C ILE A 414 3.35 -15.40 16.78
N GLN A 415 4.47 -15.64 16.09
CA GLN A 415 5.20 -16.90 16.20
C GLN A 415 6.26 -16.77 17.30
N THR A 416 6.20 -17.63 18.33
CA THR A 416 7.29 -17.77 19.29
C THR A 416 8.19 -18.93 18.87
N ILE A 417 9.49 -18.66 18.72
CA ILE A 417 10.50 -19.67 18.43
C ILE A 417 11.28 -19.93 19.71
N THR A 418 11.17 -21.14 20.26
CA THR A 418 12.00 -21.59 21.40
C THR A 418 13.21 -22.33 20.87
N SER A 419 14.41 -21.84 21.14
CA SER A 419 15.68 -22.48 20.78
C SER A 419 16.43 -22.97 22.02
N VAL A 420 17.10 -24.10 21.91
CA VAL A 420 18.00 -24.63 22.95
C VAL A 420 19.41 -24.14 22.64
N GLY A 421 19.99 -23.31 23.51
CA GLY A 421 21.38 -22.88 23.40
C GLY A 421 22.36 -24.00 23.71
N ALA A 422 23.64 -23.81 23.36
CA ALA A 422 24.68 -24.84 23.50
C ALA A 422 24.89 -25.37 24.94
N CYS A 423 24.46 -24.62 25.96
CA CYS A 423 24.47 -25.00 27.38
C CYS A 423 23.15 -25.64 27.88
N GLY A 424 22.19 -25.94 26.99
CA GLY A 424 20.86 -26.43 27.34
C GLY A 424 19.85 -25.35 27.78
N ALA A 425 20.28 -24.09 27.89
CA ALA A 425 19.39 -22.98 28.24
C ALA A 425 18.37 -22.70 27.13
N LEU A 426 17.11 -22.50 27.50
CA LEU A 426 16.06 -22.11 26.57
C LEU A 426 16.11 -20.60 26.30
N SER A 427 16.16 -20.22 25.03
CA SER A 427 15.92 -18.86 24.56
C SER A 427 14.61 -18.80 23.79
N GLN A 428 13.91 -17.66 23.85
CA GLN A 428 12.70 -17.41 23.07
C GLN A 428 12.87 -16.16 22.22
N SER A 429 12.64 -16.29 20.92
CA SER A 429 12.63 -15.19 19.95
C SER A 429 11.28 -15.11 19.23
N ARG A 430 11.04 -13.98 18.57
CA ARG A 430 9.88 -13.78 17.70
C ARG A 430 10.20 -14.20 16.27
N GLY A 431 9.41 -15.13 15.73
CA GLY A 431 9.48 -15.56 14.33
C GLY A 431 9.01 -14.49 13.34
N ALA A 432 9.08 -14.79 12.05
CA ALA A 432 8.81 -13.85 10.98
C ALA A 432 7.42 -13.20 11.09
N GLY A 433 7.32 -11.93 10.68
CA GLY A 433 6.04 -11.21 10.64
C GLY A 433 5.42 -10.89 12.00
N SER A 434 6.22 -10.80 13.07
CA SER A 434 5.74 -10.57 14.45
C SER A 434 5.57 -9.08 14.83
N THR A 435 5.89 -8.17 13.92
CA THR A 435 5.34 -6.81 13.81
C THR A 435 4.85 -6.59 12.38
N THR A 436 4.10 -5.52 12.13
CA THR A 436 3.53 -5.19 10.81
C THR A 436 3.79 -3.73 10.46
N SER A 437 4.17 -3.47 9.20
CA SER A 437 4.46 -2.14 8.67
C SER A 437 4.06 -2.01 7.20
N GLU A 438 3.60 -0.82 6.80
CA GLU A 438 3.34 -0.43 5.40
C GLU A 438 2.70 -1.56 4.57
N MET A 439 1.54 -2.04 5.01
CA MET A 439 0.92 -3.29 4.56
C MET A 439 -0.06 -3.10 3.39
N SER A 440 -0.01 -4.00 2.42
CA SER A 440 -1.11 -4.25 1.48
C SER A 440 -1.89 -5.53 1.83
N VAL A 441 -3.20 -5.53 1.58
CA VAL A 441 -4.08 -6.69 1.72
C VAL A 441 -5.01 -6.78 0.51
N GLN A 442 -5.29 -7.98 0.01
CA GLN A 442 -6.25 -8.21 -1.08
C GLN A 442 -6.81 -9.64 -1.04
N TYR A 443 -7.88 -9.92 -1.77
CA TYR A 443 -8.26 -11.29 -2.11
C TYR A 443 -7.42 -11.79 -3.30
N ASN A 444 -7.01 -13.06 -3.29
CA ASN A 444 -6.22 -13.68 -4.35
C ASN A 444 -6.94 -14.91 -4.90
N ALA A 445 -7.47 -14.82 -6.13
CA ALA A 445 -8.31 -15.86 -6.69
C ALA A 445 -7.56 -17.15 -7.06
N TYR A 446 -6.25 -17.08 -7.32
CA TYR A 446 -5.40 -18.26 -7.53
C TYR A 446 -5.28 -19.11 -6.25
N LEU A 447 -4.96 -18.49 -5.11
CA LEU A 447 -4.93 -19.20 -3.82
C LEU A 447 -6.32 -19.45 -3.22
N LYS A 448 -7.34 -18.70 -3.66
CA LYS A 448 -8.69 -18.59 -3.08
C LYS A 448 -8.69 -18.12 -1.62
N LYS A 449 -7.73 -17.26 -1.27
CA LYS A 449 -7.50 -16.72 0.09
C LYS A 449 -7.40 -15.20 0.05
N TYR A 450 -7.71 -14.55 1.16
CA TYR A 450 -7.14 -13.24 1.45
C TYR A 450 -5.64 -13.38 1.69
N ILE A 451 -4.85 -12.46 1.13
CA ILE A 451 -3.42 -12.37 1.37
C ILE A 451 -3.08 -10.98 1.90
N ALA A 452 -2.14 -10.94 2.85
CA ALA A 452 -1.58 -9.71 3.41
C ALA A 452 -0.07 -9.74 3.23
N MET A 453 0.51 -8.66 2.69
CA MET A 453 1.93 -8.52 2.42
C MET A 453 2.46 -7.25 3.09
N TYR A 454 3.58 -7.37 3.83
CA TYR A 454 4.13 -6.29 4.65
C TYR A 454 5.60 -6.53 4.99
N THR A 455 6.29 -5.50 5.50
CA THR A 455 7.64 -5.64 6.09
C THR A 455 7.59 -5.95 7.58
N ASP A 456 8.37 -6.93 8.04
CA ASP A 456 8.39 -7.39 9.44
C ASP A 456 9.48 -6.76 10.31
N GLN A 457 9.65 -7.24 11.55
CA GLN A 457 10.66 -6.72 12.49
C GLN A 457 12.12 -6.93 12.02
N ASN A 458 12.36 -7.81 11.05
CA ASN A 458 13.65 -8.03 10.41
C ASN A 458 13.78 -7.21 9.12
N ASN A 459 12.81 -6.33 8.85
CA ASN A 459 12.63 -5.57 7.63
C ASN A 459 12.62 -6.47 6.37
N SER A 460 12.09 -7.70 6.52
CA SER A 460 11.90 -8.68 5.45
C SER A 460 10.47 -8.64 4.94
N VAL A 461 10.26 -8.84 3.64
CA VAL A 461 8.92 -8.91 3.05
C VAL A 461 8.32 -10.27 3.33
N VAL A 462 7.17 -10.26 4.00
CA VAL A 462 6.45 -11.46 4.41
C VAL A 462 5.01 -11.45 3.88
N MET A 463 4.45 -12.64 3.72
CA MET A 463 3.05 -12.85 3.32
C MET A 463 2.31 -13.72 4.34
N ARG A 464 1.07 -13.37 4.66
CA ARG A 464 0.10 -14.24 5.35
C ARG A 464 -1.08 -14.57 4.44
N THR A 465 -1.75 -15.68 4.71
CA THR A 465 -2.96 -16.14 4.01
C THR A 465 -4.11 -16.34 4.99
N SER A 466 -5.36 -16.16 4.55
CA SER A 466 -6.57 -16.41 5.36
C SER A 466 -7.79 -16.74 4.49
N ASP A 467 -8.71 -17.56 5.01
CA ASP A 467 -10.02 -17.81 4.39
C ASP A 467 -11.01 -16.65 4.59
N LEU A 468 -10.88 -15.90 5.69
CA LEU A 468 -11.79 -14.82 6.07
C LEU A 468 -11.00 -13.52 6.26
N PRO A 469 -11.58 -12.34 5.95
CA PRO A 469 -10.87 -11.08 6.13
C PRO A 469 -10.57 -10.80 7.61
N GLN A 470 -11.44 -11.23 8.54
CA GLN A 470 -11.33 -10.94 9.98
C GLN A 470 -10.48 -11.89 10.83
N GLY A 471 -9.97 -13.00 10.30
CA GLY A 471 -9.20 -13.96 11.09
C GLY A 471 -9.06 -15.33 10.44
N ALA A 472 -8.38 -16.24 11.13
CA ALA A 472 -7.77 -17.46 10.58
C ALA A 472 -6.54 -17.19 9.69
N TRP A 473 -5.81 -16.11 9.97
CA TRP A 473 -4.51 -15.82 9.35
C TRP A 473 -3.46 -16.90 9.68
N SER A 474 -2.69 -17.30 8.67
CA SER A 474 -1.51 -18.16 8.82
C SER A 474 -0.38 -17.47 9.62
N TYR A 475 0.65 -18.22 10.01
CA TYR A 475 1.96 -17.60 10.27
C TYR A 475 2.48 -16.94 8.98
N ALA A 476 3.40 -15.99 9.15
CA ALA A 476 4.00 -15.27 8.03
C ALA A 476 5.04 -16.15 7.32
N LYS A 477 4.93 -16.24 5.99
CA LYS A 477 5.95 -16.81 5.11
C LYS A 477 6.87 -15.69 4.64
N VAL A 478 8.18 -15.85 4.77
CA VAL A 478 9.14 -14.88 4.20
C VAL A 478 9.16 -15.06 2.68
N LEU A 479 8.80 -14.01 1.94
CA LEU A 479 8.94 -13.98 0.48
C LEU A 479 10.36 -13.55 0.08
N MET A 480 10.94 -12.59 0.80
CA MET A 480 12.26 -12.03 0.54
C MET A 480 12.83 -11.42 1.82
N ASN A 481 14.11 -11.69 2.13
CA ASN A 481 14.80 -11.05 3.24
C ASN A 481 15.11 -9.57 2.94
N GLN A 482 15.45 -8.79 3.96
CA GLN A 482 16.02 -7.45 3.82
C GLN A 482 17.12 -7.41 2.73
N GLN A 483 17.11 -6.37 1.90
CA GLN A 483 18.07 -6.16 0.81
C GLN A 483 18.99 -4.97 1.11
N PRO A 484 20.19 -4.88 0.48
CA PRO A 484 21.01 -3.67 0.50
C PRO A 484 20.18 -2.44 0.10
N GLY A 485 20.39 -1.32 0.78
CA GLY A 485 19.65 -0.08 0.53
C GLY A 485 18.33 0.08 1.31
N GLY A 486 17.81 -0.99 1.93
CA GLY A 486 16.67 -0.95 2.85
C GLY A 486 15.32 -0.88 2.15
N ILE A 487 14.64 -2.02 2.03
CA ILE A 487 13.35 -2.15 1.33
C ILE A 487 12.14 -1.94 2.24
N TYR A 488 11.02 -1.42 1.73
CA TYR A 488 9.80 -1.21 2.52
C TYR A 488 8.55 -1.01 1.65
N ALA A 489 7.37 -0.95 2.29
CA ALA A 489 6.08 -0.72 1.65
C ALA A 489 5.78 -1.65 0.45
N PRO A 490 5.69 -2.98 0.66
CA PRO A 490 5.29 -3.93 -0.38
C PRO A 490 3.79 -3.80 -0.72
N MET A 491 3.48 -3.17 -1.85
CA MET A 491 2.10 -2.84 -2.26
C MET A 491 1.64 -3.68 -3.45
N MET A 492 0.74 -4.63 -3.20
CA MET A 492 0.25 -5.59 -4.20
C MET A 492 -0.59 -4.94 -5.31
N ASN A 493 -0.24 -5.24 -6.58
CA ASN A 493 -0.99 -4.77 -7.75
C ASN A 493 -2.27 -5.62 -7.93
N PRO A 494 -3.47 -5.01 -7.93
CA PRO A 494 -4.75 -5.72 -8.04
C PRO A 494 -5.02 -6.34 -9.42
N TRP A 495 -4.22 -6.01 -10.44
CA TRP A 495 -4.27 -6.60 -11.79
C TRP A 495 -3.37 -7.82 -11.97
N SER A 496 -2.64 -8.22 -10.93
CA SER A 496 -1.81 -9.43 -10.95
C SER A 496 -2.57 -10.68 -11.42
N PRO A 497 -1.97 -11.56 -12.26
CA PRO A 497 -2.60 -12.79 -12.71
C PRO A 497 -3.13 -13.67 -11.57
N SER A 498 -2.44 -13.73 -10.43
CA SER A 498 -2.92 -14.47 -9.26
C SER A 498 -4.08 -13.79 -8.51
N THR A 499 -4.13 -12.45 -8.50
CA THR A 499 -5.29 -11.70 -7.98
C THR A 499 -6.52 -11.97 -8.83
N LYS A 500 -6.38 -11.85 -10.16
CA LYS A 500 -7.47 -12.09 -11.13
C LYS A 500 -7.75 -13.58 -11.39
N GLY A 501 -6.91 -14.50 -10.90
CA GLY A 501 -7.10 -15.96 -11.00
C GLY A 501 -6.65 -16.60 -12.32
N THR A 502 -5.90 -15.89 -13.14
CA THR A 502 -5.43 -16.30 -14.48
C THR A 502 -4.01 -16.88 -14.51
N GLY A 503 -3.26 -16.82 -13.41
CA GLY A 503 -1.93 -17.41 -13.28
C GLY A 503 -1.42 -17.44 -11.83
N SER A 504 -0.22 -17.95 -11.57
CA SER A 504 0.39 -17.98 -10.23
C SER A 504 1.12 -16.68 -9.84
N ASP A 505 1.29 -15.75 -10.78
CA ASP A 505 2.12 -14.56 -10.57
C ASP A 505 1.43 -13.45 -9.78
N LEU A 506 2.14 -12.93 -8.78
CA LEU A 506 1.76 -11.77 -7.99
C LEU A 506 2.76 -10.64 -8.27
N TYR A 507 2.27 -9.53 -8.80
CA TYR A 507 3.05 -8.31 -9.05
C TYR A 507 2.78 -7.28 -7.95
N TRP A 508 3.80 -6.52 -7.59
CA TRP A 508 3.73 -5.58 -6.47
C TRP A 508 4.81 -4.50 -6.56
N ASN A 509 4.55 -3.34 -5.97
CA ASN A 509 5.51 -2.24 -5.83
C ASN A 509 6.29 -2.39 -4.53
N LEU A 510 7.56 -1.98 -4.51
CA LEU A 510 8.43 -2.01 -3.32
C LEU A 510 9.37 -0.80 -3.31
N SER A 511 9.40 -0.04 -2.22
CA SER A 511 10.28 1.12 -2.08
C SER A 511 11.69 0.72 -1.62
N LEU A 512 12.72 1.44 -2.08
CA LEU A 512 14.10 1.32 -1.65
C LEU A 512 14.61 2.64 -1.06
N PHE A 513 15.07 2.63 0.19
CA PHE A 513 15.39 3.85 0.93
C PHE A 513 16.66 4.55 0.44
N SER A 514 17.68 3.81 -0.01
CA SER A 514 18.97 4.39 -0.43
C SER A 514 18.93 5.17 -1.76
N THR A 515 17.98 4.86 -2.64
CA THR A 515 17.73 5.62 -3.87
C THR A 515 16.51 6.54 -3.73
N TYR A 516 15.63 6.24 -2.77
CA TYR A 516 14.29 6.82 -2.65
C TYR A 516 13.47 6.55 -3.93
N ASP A 517 13.45 5.30 -4.38
CA ASP A 517 12.73 4.89 -5.60
C ASP A 517 11.86 3.64 -5.38
N VAL A 518 10.89 3.47 -6.26
CA VAL A 518 9.96 2.34 -6.26
C VAL A 518 10.30 1.37 -7.37
N MET A 519 10.36 0.10 -6.99
CA MET A 519 10.64 -1.05 -7.84
C MET A 519 9.34 -1.79 -8.16
N ASN A 520 9.20 -2.28 -9.39
CA ASN A 520 8.20 -3.29 -9.71
C ASN A 520 8.79 -4.69 -9.43
N MET A 521 8.04 -5.50 -8.70
CA MET A 521 8.43 -6.81 -8.19
C MET A 521 7.46 -7.87 -8.69
N ARG A 522 7.95 -9.10 -8.81
CA ARG A 522 7.16 -10.30 -9.08
C ARG A 522 7.45 -11.38 -8.05
N THR A 523 6.40 -12.04 -7.57
CA THR A 523 6.48 -13.29 -6.80
C THR A 523 5.63 -14.35 -7.47
N ASP A 524 6.22 -15.49 -7.83
CA ASP A 524 5.49 -16.66 -8.31
C ASP A 524 4.96 -17.46 -7.11
N LEU A 525 3.64 -17.40 -6.89
CA LEU A 525 2.98 -18.05 -5.74
C LEU A 525 3.03 -19.58 -5.80
N SER A 526 3.36 -20.19 -6.95
CA SER A 526 3.58 -21.64 -7.03
C SER A 526 4.85 -22.09 -6.29
N LYS A 527 5.77 -21.16 -6.01
CA LYS A 527 7.05 -21.40 -5.32
C LYS A 527 7.04 -20.98 -3.84
N VAL A 528 5.88 -20.57 -3.29
CA VAL A 528 5.74 -20.06 -1.92
C VAL A 528 5.30 -21.19 -0.97
N ASN A 529 6.24 -22.10 -0.72
CA ASN A 529 6.11 -23.27 0.17
C ASN A 529 5.53 -22.93 1.55
#